data_AF-A0AA96VUV6-F1
#
_entry.id   AF-A0AA96VUV6-F1
#
_cell.length_a   1.000
_cell.length_b   1.000
_cell.length_c   1.000
_cell.angle_alpha   90.00
_cell.angle_beta   90.00
_cell.angle_gamma   90.00
#
_symmetry.space_group_name_H-M   'P 1'
#
loop_
_entity.id
_entity.type
_entity.pdbx_description
1 polymer ?
#
loop_
_entity_poly.entity_id
_entity_poly.type
_entity_poly.pdbx_seq_one_letter_code
_entity_poly.pdbx_strand_id
1 'polypeptide(L)' 'MPAASGLDLDADRIAEGQTAVVSVTLDRPGFLGSVRGLLGRADVGSGVAQAVREHLGTWLKTHPEQGGAVVDRVLRRAGT' A
#
# COMPACT_ATOMS: atom_id res chain seq x y z
N MET A 1 2.43 22.25 25.52
CA MET A 1 3.46 22.08 24.48
C MET A 1 2.79 21.45 23.27
N PRO A 2 2.60 22.13 22.13
CA PRO A 2 2.19 21.42 20.92
C PRO A 2 3.40 20.62 20.43
N ALA A 3 3.25 19.31 20.37
CA ALA A 3 4.23 18.42 19.76
C ALA A 3 4.41 18.84 18.29
N ALA A 4 5.64 18.84 17.80
CA ALA A 4 5.92 19.00 16.38
C ALA A 4 5.00 18.03 15.61
N SER A 5 4.10 18.58 14.79
CA SER A 5 3.27 17.83 13.84
C SER A 5 4.20 17.27 12.76
N GLY A 6 4.96 16.25 13.14
CA GLY A 6 5.81 15.50 12.23
C GLY A 6 4.89 14.75 11.30
N LEU A 7 4.83 15.20 10.05
CA LEU A 7 4.35 14.48 8.87
C LEU A 7 3.38 13.33 9.23
N ASP A 8 2.13 13.70 9.47
CA ASP A 8 1.03 12.75 9.71
C ASP A 8 0.79 12.00 8.38
N LEU A 9 1.64 10.99 8.16
CA LEU A 9 1.67 10.11 7.00
C LEU A 9 0.67 8.98 7.23
N ASP A 10 -0.60 9.36 7.36
CA ASP A 10 -1.67 8.40 7.52
C ASP A 10 -1.82 7.56 6.24
N ALA A 11 -2.13 6.26 6.39
CA ALA A 11 -2.18 5.34 5.26
C ALA A 11 -3.23 5.77 4.22
N ASP A 12 -4.33 6.37 4.69
CA ASP A 12 -5.38 6.94 3.85
C ASP A 12 -4.85 8.08 2.97
N ARG A 13 -4.02 8.95 3.55
CA ARG A 13 -3.38 10.07 2.84
C ARG A 13 -2.35 9.64 1.81
N ILE A 14 -1.63 8.55 2.10
CA ILE A 14 -0.68 7.95 1.15
C ILE A 14 -1.43 7.31 -0.02
N ALA A 15 -2.55 6.65 0.26
CA ALA A 15 -3.39 5.99 -0.75
C ALA A 15 -4.21 6.97 -1.59
N GLU A 16 -4.38 8.21 -1.14
CA GLU A 16 -5.22 9.21 -1.80
C GLU A 16 -4.75 9.53 -3.23
N GLY A 17 -5.56 9.13 -4.21
CA GLY A 17 -5.28 9.33 -5.63
C GLY A 17 -4.20 8.38 -6.20
N GLN A 18 -3.87 7.32 -5.46
CA GLN A 18 -3.15 6.17 -6.00
C GLN A 18 -4.15 5.14 -6.54
N THR A 19 -3.87 4.62 -7.73
CA THR A 19 -4.60 3.49 -8.31
C THR A 19 -3.67 2.29 -8.31
N ALA A 20 -3.99 1.27 -7.51
CA ALA A 20 -3.24 0.03 -7.45
C ALA A 20 -4.15 -1.15 -7.80
N VAL A 21 -3.62 -2.08 -8.60
CA VAL A 21 -4.30 -3.33 -8.92
C VAL A 21 -3.48 -4.46 -8.31
N VAL A 22 -4.13 -5.28 -7.48
CA VAL A 22 -3.52 -6.45 -6.83
C VAL A 22 -4.30 -7.68 -7.27
N SER A 23 -3.63 -8.57 -8.01
CA SER A 23 -4.17 -9.85 -8.45
C SER A 23 -3.45 -10.98 -7.72
N VAL A 24 -4.21 -11.89 -7.10
CA VAL A 24 -3.66 -13.03 -6.35
C VAL A 24 -4.30 -14.30 -6.86
N THR A 25 -3.47 -15.27 -7.27
CA THR A 25 -3.91 -16.61 -7.67
C THR A 25 -3.71 -17.57 -6.51
N LEU A 26 -4.74 -18.36 -6.18
CA LEU A 26 -4.72 -19.31 -5.06
C LEU A 26 -5.29 -20.65 -5.52
N ASP A 27 -4.64 -21.76 -5.17
CA ASP A 27 -5.14 -23.12 -5.46
C ASP A 27 -6.43 -23.45 -4.69
N ARG A 28 -6.58 -22.93 -3.46
CA ARG A 28 -7.79 -23.13 -2.64
C ARG A 28 -8.24 -21.83 -1.96
N PRO A 29 -8.96 -20.96 -2.69
CA PRO A 29 -9.42 -19.70 -2.13
C PRO A 29 -10.59 -19.93 -1.17
N GLY A 30 -10.43 -19.49 0.08
CA GLY A 30 -11.51 -19.46 1.07
C GLY A 30 -12.15 -18.08 1.09
N PHE A 31 -13.41 -17.97 0.67
CA PHE A 31 -14.16 -16.73 0.73
C PHE A 31 -15.21 -16.76 1.85
N LEU A 32 -15.46 -15.61 2.45
CA LEU A 32 -16.53 -15.38 3.41
C LEU A 32 -17.75 -14.79 2.66
N GLY A 33 -18.92 -15.40 2.87
CA GLY A 33 -20.19 -14.97 2.30
C GLY A 33 -20.48 -15.52 0.88
N SER A 34 -21.76 -15.60 0.56
CA SER A 34 -22.29 -16.26 -0.65
C SER A 34 -21.83 -15.62 -1.98
N VAL A 35 -21.30 -14.39 -1.95
CA VAL A 35 -20.92 -13.61 -3.15
C VAL A 35 -19.39 -13.58 -3.36
N ARG A 36 -18.61 -14.39 -2.62
CA ARG A 36 -17.14 -14.34 -2.67
C ARG A 36 -16.54 -12.94 -2.41
N GLY A 37 -17.23 -12.09 -1.65
CA GLY A 37 -16.86 -10.67 -1.49
C GLY A 37 -15.67 -10.41 -0.56
N LEU A 38 -15.39 -11.33 0.37
CA LEU A 38 -14.29 -11.19 1.33
C LEU A 38 -13.43 -12.45 1.31
N LEU A 39 -12.12 -12.30 1.12
CA LEU A 39 -11.18 -13.42 1.20
C LEU A 39 -10.86 -13.70 2.68
N GLY A 40 -11.26 -14.86 3.19
CA GLY A 40 -11.30 -15.19 4.62
C GLY A 40 -10.00 -15.73 5.21
N ARG A 41 -8.88 -15.70 4.49
CA ARG A 41 -7.58 -16.18 5.01
C ARG A 41 -6.61 -15.03 5.23
N ALA A 42 -6.33 -14.75 6.50
CA ALA A 42 -5.28 -13.84 6.94
C ALA A 42 -3.88 -14.19 6.37
N ASP A 43 -3.65 -15.47 6.05
CA ASP A 43 -2.41 -15.97 5.44
C ASP A 43 -2.10 -15.32 4.08
N VAL A 44 -3.13 -14.94 3.33
CA VAL A 44 -2.93 -14.33 2.00
C VAL A 44 -2.51 -12.87 2.15
N GLY A 45 -3.08 -12.16 3.14
CA GLY A 45 -2.73 -10.77 3.42
C GLY A 45 -1.26 -10.61 3.83
N SER A 46 -0.74 -11.50 4.68
CA SER A 46 0.67 -11.47 5.09
C SER A 46 1.62 -11.76 3.92
N GLY A 47 1.29 -12.76 3.08
CA GLY A 47 2.06 -13.09 1.88
C GLY A 47 2.10 -11.96 0.86
N VAL A 48 0.95 -11.35 0.56
CA VAL A 48 0.86 -10.18 -0.33
C VAL A 48 1.64 -9.00 0.24
N ALA A 49 1.48 -8.71 1.54
CA ALA A 49 2.20 -7.59 2.16
C ALA A 49 3.73 -7.78 2.15
N GLN A 50 4.22 -9.01 2.32
CA GLN A 50 5.64 -9.32 2.17
C GLN A 50 6.12 -9.12 0.73
N ALA A 51 5.42 -9.69 -0.25
CA ALA A 51 5.77 -9.56 -1.66
C ALA A 51 5.77 -8.08 -2.12
N VAL A 52 4.74 -7.33 -1.74
CA VAL A 52 4.66 -5.89 -2.03
C VAL A 52 5.83 -5.14 -1.41
N ARG A 53 6.18 -5.40 -0.14
CA ARG A 53 7.32 -4.73 0.51
C ARG A 53 8.64 -4.99 -0.22
N GLU A 54 8.89 -6.21 -0.62
CA GLU A 54 10.13 -6.59 -1.30
C GLU A 54 10.21 -6.00 -2.72
N HIS A 55 9.15 -6.17 -3.52
CA HIS A 55 9.12 -5.68 -4.89
C HIS A 55 9.04 -4.15 -4.96
N LEU A 56 8.20 -3.51 -4.14
CA LEU A 56 8.12 -2.05 -4.07
C LEU A 56 9.42 -1.44 -3.55
N GLY A 57 10.01 -2.03 -2.51
CA GLY A 57 11.31 -1.57 -1.98
C GLY A 57 12.43 -1.70 -3.01
N THR A 58 12.42 -2.78 -3.81
CA THR A 58 13.36 -2.95 -4.92
C THR A 58 13.11 -1.94 -6.04
N TRP A 59 11.85 -1.73 -6.42
CA TRP A 59 11.46 -0.78 -7.47
C TRP A 59 11.85 0.66 -7.11
N LEU A 60 11.63 1.08 -5.86
CA LEU A 60 12.02 2.41 -5.37
C LEU A 60 13.53 2.62 -5.41
N LYS A 61 14.33 1.57 -5.16
CA LYS A 61 15.80 1.65 -5.25
C LYS A 61 16.29 1.74 -6.70
N THR A 62 15.63 1.06 -7.63
CA THR A 62 16.02 1.06 -9.04
C THR A 62 15.48 2.27 -9.81
N HIS A 63 14.44 2.94 -9.30
CA HIS A 63 13.83 4.13 -9.92
C HIS A 63 13.79 5.32 -8.95
N PRO A 64 14.95 5.90 -8.57
CA PRO A 64 15.00 6.97 -7.57
C PRO A 64 14.28 8.25 -8.01
N GLU A 65 14.25 8.55 -9.32
CA GLU A 65 13.55 9.70 -9.89
C GLU A 65 12.01 9.57 -9.76
N GLN A 66 11.47 8.38 -10.03
CA GLN A 66 10.03 8.10 -9.96
C GLN A 66 9.58 7.93 -8.52
N GLY A 67 10.38 7.23 -7.70
CA GLY A 67 10.17 7.12 -6.26
C GLY A 67 10.17 8.49 -5.57
N GLY A 68 11.11 9.35 -5.93
CA GLY A 68 11.17 10.74 -5.47
C GLY A 68 9.92 11.53 -5.85
N ALA A 69 9.45 11.42 -7.10
CA ALA A 69 8.22 12.07 -7.54
C ALA A 69 6.96 11.58 -6.80
N VAL A 70 6.88 10.28 -6.49
CA VAL A 70 5.78 9.71 -5.67
C VAL A 70 5.85 10.27 -4.24
N VAL A 71 7.02 10.28 -3.61
CA VAL A 71 7.21 10.81 -2.25
C VAL A 71 6.93 12.32 -2.20
N ASP A 72 7.41 13.09 -3.18
CA ASP A 72 7.14 14.53 -3.28
C ASP A 72 5.64 14.80 -3.44
N ARG A 73 4.95 14.00 -4.26
CA ARG A 73 3.50 14.11 -4.42
C ARG A 73 2.76 13.85 -3.11
N VAL A 74 3.15 12.81 -2.37
CA VAL A 74 2.56 12.47 -1.06
C VAL A 74 2.84 13.60 -0.05
N LEU A 75 4.07 14.10 0.00
CA LEU A 75 4.49 15.16 0.90
C LEU A 75 3.81 16.51 0.59
N ARG A 76 3.63 16.84 -0.70
CA ARG A 76 2.95 18.06 -1.13
C ARG A 76 1.48 18.07 -0.76
N ARG A 77 0.83 16.91 -0.82
CA ARG A 77 -0.54 16.73 -0.30
C ARG A 77 -0.57 16.70 1.22
N ALA A 78 0.59 16.51 1.87
CA ALA A 78 0.70 16.47 3.32
C ALA A 78 0.56 17.85 4.01
N GLY A 79 0.62 18.95 3.26
CA GLY A 79 0.77 20.32 3.77
C GLY A 79 -0.45 21.26 3.66
N THR A 80 -1.63 20.73 3.38
CA THR A 80 -2.92 21.48 3.35
C THR A 80 -3.94 20.78 4.21
#